data_AF-A0AA97AI39-F1
#
_entry.id   AF-A0AA97AI39-F1
#
_cell.length_a   1.000
_cell.length_b   1.000
_cell.length_c   1.000
_cell.angle_alpha   90.00
_cell.angle_beta   90.00
_cell.angle_gamma   90.00
#
_symmetry.space_group_name_H-M   'P 1'
#
loop_
_entity.id
_entity.type
_entity.pdbx_description
1 polymer ?
#
loop_
_entity_poly.entity_id
_entity_poly.type
_entity_poly.pdbx_seq_one_letter_code
_entity_poly.pdbx_strand_id
1 'polypeptide(L)'
;MTIPEILQQAQDLTSQLTLTLDNPKSVKLQLKQISLVQKQLRALKKELTAEIKAINQQATQTGADSILSVGLDVFGKRKWAGRVRAETRRAIERQKRGERQPYMEVKDLIDQLLLEGDRLKLEGEQYLIG
;
A
#
# COMPACT_ATOMS: atom_id res chain seq x y z
N MET A 1 -10.72 -5.23 2.26
CA MET A 1 -10.94 -3.87 2.74
C MET A 1 -10.93 -2.97 1.51
N THR A 2 -11.71 -1.90 1.47
CA THR A 2 -11.69 -0.97 0.32
C THR A 2 -10.67 0.15 0.56
N ILE A 3 -10.15 0.78 -0.51
CA ILE A 3 -9.25 1.95 -0.39
C ILE A 3 -9.81 3.02 0.56
N PRO A 4 -11.10 3.42 0.49
CA PRO A 4 -11.69 4.38 1.42
C PRO A 4 -11.67 3.93 2.89
N GLU A 5 -11.90 2.65 3.16
CA GLU A 5 -11.83 2.09 4.52
C GLU A 5 -10.41 2.17 5.10
N ILE A 6 -9.41 1.84 4.29
CA ILE A 6 -8.00 1.91 4.70
C ILE A 6 -7.60 3.37 4.96
N LEU A 7 -8.03 4.29 4.10
CA LEU A 7 -7.80 5.73 4.27
C LEU A 7 -8.45 6.25 5.55
N GLN A 8 -9.69 5.87 5.82
CA GLN A 8 -10.39 6.27 7.04
C GLN A 8 -9.66 5.76 8.28
N GLN A 9 -9.27 4.48 8.30
CA GLN A 9 -8.53 3.91 9.42
C GLN A 9 -7.17 4.59 9.61
N ALA A 10 -6.44 4.89 8.53
CA ALA A 10 -5.17 5.60 8.62
C ALA A 10 -5.36 7.03 9.20
N GLN A 11 -6.42 7.73 8.82
CA GLN A 11 -6.76 9.05 9.36
C GLN A 11 -7.14 8.97 10.85
N ASP A 12 -7.96 7.99 11.23
CA ASP A 12 -8.35 7.78 12.64
C ASP A 12 -7.12 7.49 13.51
N LEU A 13 -6.17 6.69 13.02
CA LEU A 13 -4.91 6.40 13.69
C LEU A 13 -4.00 7.63 13.78
N THR A 14 -4.03 8.50 12.77
CA THR A 14 -3.25 9.75 12.76
C THR A 14 -3.68 10.68 13.89
N SER A 15 -4.98 10.76 14.19
CA SER A 15 -5.49 11.58 15.30
C SER A 15 -4.96 11.16 16.68
N GLN A 16 -4.42 9.93 16.78
CA GLN A 16 -3.85 9.36 18.00
C GLN A 16 -2.33 9.50 18.08
N LEU A 17 -1.67 9.98 17.01
CA LEU A 17 -0.23 10.29 16.98
C LEU A 17 0.02 11.69 17.53
N THR A 18 -0.22 11.86 18.82
CA THR A 18 -0.01 13.14 19.51
C THR A 18 1.04 13.00 20.61
N LEU A 19 1.90 14.00 20.73
CA LEU A 19 2.85 14.14 21.83
C LEU A 19 2.67 15.51 22.48
N THR A 20 2.62 15.55 23.81
CA THR A 20 2.63 16.74 24.65
C THR A 20 3.65 16.52 25.76
N LEU A 21 4.64 17.41 25.84
CA LEU A 21 5.75 17.34 26.80
C LEU A 21 5.36 17.99 28.14
N ASP A 22 4.44 17.37 28.86
CA ASP A 22 3.85 17.88 30.10
C ASP A 22 4.56 17.38 31.37
N ASN A 23 4.52 16.07 31.61
CA ASN A 23 5.16 15.42 32.74
C ASN A 23 5.65 14.03 32.36
N PRO A 24 6.68 13.50 33.04
CA PRO A 24 7.29 12.23 32.66
C PRO A 24 6.34 11.02 32.63
N LYS A 25 5.32 10.99 33.50
CA LYS A 25 4.36 9.89 33.55
C LYS A 25 3.42 9.91 32.35
N SER A 26 2.92 11.08 32.00
CA SER A 26 2.05 11.30 30.84
C SER A 26 2.79 11.04 29.53
N VAL A 27 4.01 11.59 29.38
CA VAL A 27 4.86 11.33 28.20
C VAL A 27 5.11 9.83 28.01
N LYS A 28 5.43 9.07 29.09
CA LYS A 28 5.57 7.60 29.00
C LYS A 28 4.29 6.89 28.53
N LEU A 29 3.11 7.39 28.90
CA LEU A 29 1.83 6.83 28.43
C LEU A 29 1.59 7.15 26.95
N GLN A 30 1.87 8.39 26.53
CA GLN A 30 1.76 8.81 25.14
C GLN A 30 2.72 8.02 24.23
N LEU A 31 3.95 7.76 24.65
CA LEU A 31 4.90 6.90 23.93
C LEU A 31 4.39 5.47 23.73
N LYS A 32 3.70 4.92 24.72
CA LYS A 32 3.04 3.59 24.60
C LYS A 32 1.89 3.64 23.60
N GLN A 33 1.09 4.71 23.61
CA GLN A 33 0.00 4.90 22.65
C GLN A 33 0.56 5.02 21.23
N ILE A 34 1.58 5.85 21.00
CA ILE A 34 2.27 5.97 19.71
C ILE A 34 2.78 4.60 19.25
N SER A 35 3.38 3.81 20.16
CA SER A 35 3.85 2.45 19.85
C SER A 35 2.71 1.50 19.44
N LEU A 36 1.53 1.63 20.06
CA LEU A 36 0.34 0.86 19.71
C LEU A 36 -0.18 1.25 18.32
N VAL A 37 -0.29 2.55 18.05
CA VAL A 37 -0.72 3.10 16.76
C VAL A 37 0.23 2.65 15.65
N GLN A 38 1.55 2.69 15.87
CA GLN A 38 2.53 2.17 14.90
C GLN A 38 2.34 0.67 14.60
N LYS A 39 1.93 -0.14 15.59
CA LYS A 39 1.62 -1.57 15.35
C LYS A 39 0.38 -1.72 14.47
N GLN A 40 -0.66 -0.92 14.71
CA GLN A 40 -1.89 -0.92 13.90
C GLN A 40 -1.61 -0.46 12.46
N LEU A 41 -0.82 0.61 12.27
CA LEU A 41 -0.37 1.07 10.95
C LEU A 41 0.43 -0.02 10.20
N ARG A 42 1.33 -0.75 10.90
CA ARG A 42 2.07 -1.88 10.28
C ARG A 42 1.14 -3.03 9.87
N ALA A 43 0.11 -3.33 10.66
CA ALA A 43 -0.89 -4.33 10.31
C ALA A 43 -1.67 -3.90 9.06
N LEU A 44 -2.14 -2.64 9.03
CA LEU A 44 -2.84 -2.06 7.90
C LEU A 44 -1.99 -2.09 6.62
N LYS A 45 -0.71 -1.73 6.71
CA LYS A 45 0.25 -1.84 5.59
C LYS A 45 0.39 -3.27 5.09
N LYS A 46 0.37 -4.26 5.98
CA LYS A 46 0.47 -5.68 5.61
C LYS A 46 -0.78 -6.15 4.86
N GLU A 47 -1.96 -5.74 5.30
CA GLU A 47 -3.23 -6.01 4.62
C GLU A 47 -3.25 -5.38 3.22
N LEU A 48 -2.90 -4.10 3.13
CA LEU A 48 -2.78 -3.37 1.86
C LEU A 48 -1.82 -4.07 0.89
N THR A 49 -0.67 -4.54 1.39
CA THR A 49 0.31 -5.28 0.58
C THR A 49 -0.25 -6.62 0.08
N ALA A 50 -1.10 -7.29 0.88
CA ALA A 50 -1.76 -8.53 0.46
C ALA A 50 -2.79 -8.26 -0.65
N GLU A 51 -3.56 -7.18 -0.55
CA GLU A 51 -4.52 -6.77 -1.58
C GLU A 51 -3.82 -6.41 -2.90
N ILE A 52 -2.72 -5.64 -2.85
CA ILE A 52 -1.88 -5.37 -4.03
C ILE A 52 -1.42 -6.69 -4.68
N LYS A 53 -0.97 -7.67 -3.87
CA LYS A 53 -0.55 -8.98 -4.39
C LYS A 53 -1.71 -9.74 -5.04
N ALA A 54 -2.90 -9.70 -4.47
CA ALA A 54 -4.09 -10.34 -5.04
C ALA A 54 -4.46 -9.74 -6.40
N ILE A 55 -4.48 -8.40 -6.52
CA ILE A 55 -4.70 -7.69 -7.80
C ILE A 55 -3.64 -8.12 -8.83
N ASN A 56 -2.38 -8.25 -8.41
CA ASN A 56 -1.30 -8.67 -9.30
C ASN A 56 -1.48 -10.10 -9.82
N GLN A 57 -1.94 -11.02 -8.96
CA GLN A 57 -2.17 -12.41 -9.32
C GLN A 57 -3.36 -12.55 -10.27
N GLN A 58 -4.49 -11.90 -9.97
CA GLN A 58 -5.68 -11.94 -10.81
C GLN A 58 -5.41 -11.35 -12.19
N ALA A 59 -4.71 -10.22 -12.26
CA ALA A 59 -4.33 -9.61 -13.53
C ALA A 59 -3.25 -10.41 -14.30
N THR A 60 -2.60 -11.40 -13.68
CA THR A 60 -1.71 -12.35 -14.37
C THR A 60 -2.51 -13.52 -14.95
N GLN A 61 -3.53 -14.01 -14.24
CA GLN A 61 -4.43 -15.06 -14.72
C GLN A 61 -5.25 -14.61 -15.94
N THR A 62 -5.85 -13.41 -15.92
CA THR A 62 -6.60 -12.86 -17.07
C THR A 62 -5.72 -12.69 -18.32
N GLY A 63 -4.41 -12.42 -18.13
CA GLY A 63 -3.44 -12.34 -19.22
C GLY A 63 -3.12 -13.70 -19.85
N ALA A 64 -3.18 -14.79 -19.08
CA ALA A 64 -2.97 -16.14 -19.59
C ALA A 64 -4.19 -16.63 -20.39
N ASP A 65 -5.41 -16.40 -19.88
CA ASP A 65 -6.66 -16.83 -20.54
C ASP A 65 -6.93 -16.08 -21.85
N SER A 66 -6.58 -14.79 -21.92
CA SER A 66 -6.73 -13.97 -23.13
C SER A 66 -5.73 -14.31 -24.24
N ILE A 67 -4.57 -14.89 -23.92
CA ILE A 67 -3.61 -15.38 -24.92
C ILE A 67 -4.08 -16.70 -25.55
N LEU A 68 -4.85 -17.49 -24.80
CA LEU A 68 -5.43 -18.76 -25.26
C LEU A 68 -6.65 -18.58 -26.17
N SER A 69 -7.41 -17.48 -26.04
CA SER A 69 -8.65 -17.27 -26.80
C SER A 69 -8.47 -16.61 -28.17
N VAL A 70 -7.29 -16.07 -28.49
CA VAL A 70 -7.00 -15.52 -29.83
C VAL A 70 -6.57 -16.64 -30.76
N GLY A 71 -7.58 -17.25 -31.39
CA GLY A 71 -7.55 -18.22 -32.48
C GLY A 71 -6.19 -18.66 -33.03
N LEU A 72 -5.89 -19.93 -32.81
CA LEU A 72 -5.01 -20.74 -33.65
C LEU A 72 -5.63 -20.83 -35.05
N ASP A 73 -5.46 -19.78 -35.85
CA ASP A 73 -5.64 -19.89 -37.29
C ASP A 73 -4.30 -19.62 -37.97
N VAL A 74 -3.82 -20.69 -38.59
CA VAL A 74 -2.44 -20.96 -38.97
C VAL A 74 -2.17 -20.30 -40.33
N PHE A 75 -0.89 -19.98 -40.60
CA PHE A 75 -0.28 -19.76 -41.94
C PHE A 75 0.15 -18.35 -42.41
N GLY A 76 0.05 -17.25 -41.63
CA GLY A 76 0.62 -15.96 -42.13
C GLY A 76 1.02 -14.85 -41.16
N LYS A 77 0.57 -14.88 -39.89
CA LYS A 77 0.54 -13.69 -39.03
C LYS A 77 1.63 -13.63 -37.94
N ARG A 78 2.80 -14.26 -38.09
CA ARG A 78 3.82 -14.31 -37.01
C ARG A 78 4.31 -12.92 -36.54
N LYS A 79 4.53 -11.97 -37.45
CA LYS A 79 4.92 -10.58 -37.11
C LYS A 79 3.75 -9.77 -36.54
N TRP A 80 2.53 -9.98 -37.05
CA TRP A 80 1.32 -9.29 -36.59
C TRP A 80 0.86 -9.80 -35.22
N ALA A 81 0.89 -11.10 -34.98
CA ALA A 81 0.60 -11.72 -33.68
C ALA A 81 1.59 -11.26 -32.60
N GLY A 82 2.86 -11.03 -32.94
CA GLY A 82 3.83 -10.44 -32.02
C GLY A 82 3.50 -8.99 -31.64
N ARG A 83 3.11 -8.16 -32.62
CA ARG A 83 2.72 -6.76 -32.38
C ARG A 83 1.43 -6.65 -31.58
N VAL A 84 0.41 -7.43 -31.94
CA VAL A 84 -0.86 -7.49 -31.21
C VAL A 84 -0.62 -7.97 -29.77
N ARG A 85 0.13 -9.06 -29.54
CA ARG A 85 0.50 -9.50 -28.18
C ARG A 85 1.23 -8.43 -27.38
N ALA A 86 2.15 -7.69 -28.00
CA ALA A 86 2.88 -6.62 -27.33
C ALA A 86 1.96 -5.44 -26.98
N GLU A 87 1.02 -5.08 -27.85
CA GLU A 87 0.04 -4.02 -27.61
C GLU A 87 -0.97 -4.42 -26.53
N THR A 88 -1.49 -5.66 -26.57
CA THR A 88 -2.38 -6.21 -25.54
C THR A 88 -1.66 -6.26 -24.19
N ARG A 89 -0.40 -6.70 -24.15
CA ARG A 89 0.41 -6.69 -22.92
C ARG A 89 0.61 -5.28 -22.37
N ARG A 90 0.92 -4.29 -23.22
CA ARG A 90 1.07 -2.88 -22.82
C ARG A 90 -0.23 -2.25 -22.34
N ALA A 91 -1.36 -2.63 -22.93
CA ALA A 91 -2.68 -2.17 -22.49
C ALA A 91 -3.02 -2.74 -21.11
N ILE A 92 -2.82 -4.05 -20.93
CA ILE A 92 -2.98 -4.73 -19.63
C ILE A 92 -2.04 -4.13 -18.58
N GLU A 93 -0.78 -3.84 -18.92
CA GLU A 93 0.19 -3.22 -17.99
C GLU A 93 -0.20 -1.78 -17.62
N ARG A 94 -0.75 -1.00 -18.55
CA ARG A 94 -1.26 0.36 -18.25
C ARG A 94 -2.48 0.30 -17.34
N GLN A 95 -3.41 -0.60 -17.62
CA GLN A 95 -4.57 -0.84 -16.76
C GLN A 95 -4.13 -1.27 -15.35
N LYS A 96 -3.18 -2.22 -15.26
CA LYS A 96 -2.57 -2.65 -13.99
C LYS A 96 -1.95 -1.50 -13.20
N ARG A 97 -1.28 -0.54 -13.87
CA ARG A 97 -0.73 0.63 -13.19
C ARG A 97 -1.83 1.53 -12.63
N GLY A 98 -2.89 1.77 -13.41
CA GLY A 98 -4.05 2.55 -12.95
C GLY A 98 -4.75 1.94 -11.74
N GLU A 99 -4.95 0.62 -11.73
CA GLU A 99 -5.62 -0.10 -10.64
C GLU A 99 -4.79 -0.15 -9.35
N ARG A 100 -3.46 -0.13 -9.45
CA ARG A 100 -2.54 -0.18 -8.27
C ARG A 100 -2.24 1.19 -7.69
N GLN A 101 -2.33 2.25 -8.49
CA GLN A 101 -1.90 3.60 -8.09
C GLN A 101 -2.53 4.07 -6.77
N PRO A 102 -3.85 3.90 -6.53
CA PRO A 102 -4.46 4.29 -5.26
C PRO A 102 -3.88 3.53 -4.06
N TYR A 103 -3.57 2.24 -4.23
CA TYR A 103 -3.00 1.41 -3.17
C TYR A 103 -1.56 1.83 -2.82
N MET A 104 -0.80 2.30 -3.80
CA MET A 104 0.57 2.79 -3.57
C MET A 104 0.56 4.10 -2.79
N GLU A 105 -0.35 5.02 -3.12
CA GLU A 105 -0.50 6.30 -2.40
C GLU A 105 -0.86 6.08 -0.94
N VAL A 106 -1.78 5.17 -0.65
CA VAL A 106 -2.14 4.80 0.73
C VAL A 106 -0.97 4.16 1.47
N LYS A 107 -0.18 3.33 0.80
CA LYS A 107 1.01 2.71 1.40
C LYS A 107 2.03 3.77 1.80
N ASP A 108 2.24 4.77 0.94
CA ASP A 108 3.20 5.84 1.19
C ASP A 108 2.72 6.79 2.29
N LEU A 109 1.41 7.04 2.40
CA LEU A 109 0.82 7.73 3.55
C LEU A 109 1.11 6.98 4.86
N ILE A 110 0.87 5.66 4.90
CA ILE A 110 1.16 4.86 6.10
C ILE A 110 2.66 4.93 6.45
N ASP A 111 3.55 4.91 5.44
CA ASP A 111 4.98 5.04 5.66
C ASP A 111 5.36 6.41 6.27
N GLN A 112 4.74 7.50 5.82
CA GLN A 112 4.92 8.83 6.42
C GLN A 112 4.44 8.88 7.87
N LEU A 113 3.28 8.28 8.18
CA LEU A 113 2.74 8.23 9.54
C LEU A 113 3.64 7.42 10.50
N LEU A 114 4.24 6.33 10.00
CA LEU A 114 5.20 5.55 10.78
C LEU A 114 6.43 6.38 11.13
N LEU A 115 6.97 7.14 10.17
CA LEU A 115 8.11 8.04 10.36
C LEU A 115 7.79 9.15 11.37
N GLU A 116 6.62 9.77 11.27
CA GLU A 116 6.21 10.78 12.27
C GLU A 116 6.10 10.17 13.66
N GLY A 117 5.52 8.97 13.79
CA GLY A 117 5.47 8.27 15.07
C GLY A 117 6.87 7.98 15.66
N ASP A 118 7.86 7.67 14.83
CA ASP A 118 9.25 7.49 15.28
C ASP A 118 9.89 8.82 15.69
N ARG A 119 9.59 9.92 14.97
CA ARG A 119 10.02 11.27 15.35
C ARG A 119 9.49 11.68 16.72
N LEU A 120 8.19 11.50 16.96
CA LEU A 120 7.55 11.81 18.24
C LEU A 120 8.12 10.95 19.38
N LYS A 121 8.42 9.67 19.11
CA LYS A 121 9.05 8.83 20.11
C LYS A 121 10.42 9.32 20.53
N LEU A 122 11.26 9.71 19.56
CA LEU A 122 12.59 10.24 19.83
C LEU A 122 12.51 11.52 20.67
N GLU A 123 11.60 12.43 20.33
CA GLU A 123 11.37 13.66 21.09
C GLU A 123 10.93 13.39 22.53
N GLY A 124 9.96 12.48 22.71
CA GLY A 124 9.50 12.10 24.04
C GLY A 124 10.56 11.37 24.86
N GLU A 125 11.38 10.53 24.24
CA GLU A 125 12.51 9.86 24.90
C GLU A 125 13.58 10.87 25.34
N GLN A 126 13.90 11.86 24.50
CA GLN A 126 14.83 12.94 24.86
C GLN A 126 14.33 13.74 26.06
N TYR A 127 13.04 14.10 26.10
CA TYR A 127 12.43 14.77 27.24
C TYR A 127 12.51 13.96 28.54
N LEU A 128 12.43 12.62 28.47
CA LEU A 128 12.49 11.76 29.66
C LEU A 128 13.90 11.54 30.20
N ILE A 129 14.93 11.82 29.40
CA ILE A 129 16.34 11.64 29.74
C ILE A 129 16.97 12.98 30.18
N GLY A 130 16.51 14.10 29.62
CA GLY A 130 16.92 15.47 30.00
C GLY A 130 16.33 15.91 31.34
#